data_AF-A0A819PMG3-F1
#
_entry.id   AF-A0A819PMG3-F1
#
_cell.length_a   1.000
_cell.length_b   1.000
_cell.length_c   1.000
_cell.angle_alpha   90.00
_cell.angle_beta   90.00
_cell.angle_gamma   90.00
#
_symmetry.space_group_name_H-M   'P 1'
#
loop_
_entity.id
_entity.type
_entity.pdbx_description
1 polymer ?
#
loop_
_entity_poly.entity_id
_entity_poly.type
_entity_poly.pdbx_seq_one_letter_code
_entity_poly.pdbx_strand_id
1 'polypeptide(L)'
;MTASQINFYYDTWALRSWPTITYDFLEQARQASFFSIPWNSAIKRAVDVHNKGIPRNHPLIEVQSAFGGAAIYAAQYLSKECAYNGFMDHGWWFNREQCEHVSFNQCVRRNAGGGKFFINPQFQTV
;
A
#
# COMPACT_ATOMS: atom_id res chain seq x y z
N MET A 1 5.80 -10.76 2.89
CA MET A 1 5.66 -9.85 4.05
C MET A 1 6.48 -8.61 3.81
N THR A 2 6.15 -7.48 4.43
CA THR A 2 6.91 -6.23 4.38
C THR A 2 7.40 -5.82 5.76
N ALA A 3 8.46 -5.02 5.80
CA ALA A 3 8.93 -4.34 6.99
C ALA A 3 7.90 -3.31 7.48
N SER A 4 7.99 -2.97 8.76
CA SER A 4 7.44 -1.74 9.33
C SER A 4 8.55 -0.68 9.41
N GLN A 5 8.20 0.54 9.82
CA GLN A 5 9.15 1.64 9.98
C GLN A 5 9.23 2.13 11.42
N ILE A 6 10.39 2.68 11.76
CA ILE A 6 10.62 3.27 13.07
C ILE A 6 9.75 4.54 13.18
N ASN A 7 8.99 4.65 14.27
CA ASN A 7 8.02 5.72 14.57
C ASN A 7 6.71 5.67 13.79
N PHE A 8 6.74 5.82 12.47
CA PHE A 8 5.55 6.03 11.65
C PHE A 8 5.59 5.18 10.38
N TYR A 9 4.45 4.61 9.99
CA TYR A 9 4.33 3.83 8.76
C TYR A 9 4.17 4.76 7.55
N TYR A 10 5.26 4.95 6.79
CA TYR A 10 5.42 6.05 5.84
C TYR A 10 4.70 5.83 4.49
N ASP A 11 4.60 4.59 4.00
CA ASP A 11 3.95 4.32 2.71
C ASP A 11 2.47 3.95 2.88
N THR A 12 1.70 4.96 3.29
CA THR A 12 0.23 4.86 3.33
C THR A 12 -0.35 4.57 1.93
N TRP A 13 0.41 4.78 0.84
CA TRP A 13 -0.11 4.61 -0.52
C TRP A 13 -0.15 3.15 -0.90
N ALA A 14 0.84 2.40 -0.43
CA ALA A 14 0.91 0.96 -0.53
C ALA A 14 -0.09 0.23 0.39
N LEU A 15 -0.60 0.88 1.44
CA LEU A 15 -1.41 0.23 2.47
C LEU A 15 -2.83 -0.10 1.99
N ARG A 16 -3.18 -1.38 1.99
CA ARG A 16 -4.56 -1.87 1.80
C ARG A 16 -4.86 -2.92 2.86
N SER A 17 -5.91 -2.73 3.64
CA SER A 17 -6.31 -3.64 4.71
C SER A 17 -7.83 -3.74 4.75
N TRP A 18 -8.38 -4.94 4.52
CA TRP A 18 -9.82 -5.14 4.56
C TRP A 18 -10.32 -5.26 6.01
N PRO A 19 -11.45 -4.63 6.39
CA PRO A 19 -12.32 -3.76 5.59
C PRO A 19 -11.98 -2.26 5.67
N THR A 20 -10.92 -1.89 6.40
CA THR A 20 -10.65 -0.51 6.84
C THR A 20 -10.10 0.42 5.76
N ILE A 21 -9.15 -0.06 4.95
CA ILE A 21 -8.39 0.72 3.97
C ILE A 21 -8.43 -0.05 2.64
N THR A 22 -9.47 0.19 1.88
CA THR A 22 -9.75 -0.52 0.61
C THR A 22 -9.64 0.40 -0.60
N TYR A 23 -9.36 1.67 -0.35
CA TYR A 23 -9.36 2.73 -1.35
C TYR A 23 -7.94 3.22 -1.63
N ASP A 24 -7.77 3.91 -2.75
CA ASP A 24 -6.56 4.66 -3.06
C ASP A 24 -6.65 6.06 -2.41
N PHE A 25 -5.66 6.44 -1.61
CA PHE A 25 -5.75 7.71 -0.89
C PHE A 25 -5.54 8.92 -1.82
N LEU A 26 -4.78 8.79 -2.92
CA LEU A 26 -4.65 9.89 -3.89
C LEU A 26 -6.00 10.15 -4.55
N GLU A 27 -6.81 9.12 -4.74
CA GLU A 27 -8.20 9.28 -5.18
C GLU A 27 -9.04 10.04 -4.17
N GLN A 28 -8.94 9.66 -2.90
CA GLN A 28 -9.62 10.37 -1.82
C GLN A 28 -9.19 11.84 -1.74
N ALA A 29 -7.88 12.11 -1.90
CA ALA A 29 -7.34 13.47 -1.90
C ALA A 29 -7.79 14.27 -3.14
N ARG A 30 -7.81 13.67 -4.33
CA ARG A 30 -8.32 14.28 -5.56
C ARG A 30 -9.80 14.65 -5.43
N GLN A 31 -10.62 13.75 -4.89
CA GLN A 31 -12.04 14.02 -4.61
C GLN A 31 -12.21 15.16 -3.60
N ALA A 32 -11.51 15.11 -2.48
CA ALA A 32 -11.53 16.18 -1.48
C ALA A 32 -11.10 17.54 -2.08
N SER A 33 -10.07 17.53 -2.92
CA SER A 33 -9.57 18.74 -3.58
C SER A 33 -10.54 19.30 -4.60
N PHE A 34 -11.26 18.44 -5.32
CA PHE A 34 -12.34 18.84 -6.20
C PHE A 34 -13.46 19.57 -5.45
N PHE A 35 -13.77 19.14 -4.21
CA PHE A 35 -14.74 19.80 -3.32
C PHE A 35 -14.15 20.96 -2.49
N SER A 36 -13.14 21.66 -3.02
CA SER A 36 -12.56 22.90 -2.45
C SER A 36 -11.65 22.74 -1.22
N ILE A 37 -11.16 21.54 -0.90
CA ILE A 37 -10.08 21.40 0.09
C ILE A 37 -8.74 21.66 -0.61
N PRO A 38 -7.85 22.55 -0.13
CA PRO A 38 -6.54 22.74 -0.74
C PRO A 38 -5.76 21.42 -0.86
N TRP A 39 -5.10 21.18 -1.99
CA TRP A 39 -4.41 19.90 -2.29
C TRP A 39 -3.53 19.38 -1.13
N ASN A 40 -2.68 20.24 -0.57
CA ASN A 40 -1.80 19.87 0.55
C ASN A 40 -2.59 19.45 1.80
N SER A 41 -3.75 20.08 2.06
CA SER A 41 -4.62 19.70 3.17
C SER A 41 -5.35 18.39 2.90
N ALA A 42 -5.76 18.15 1.66
CA ALA A 42 -6.39 16.90 1.23
C ALA A 42 -5.42 15.71 1.37
N ILE A 43 -4.17 15.87 0.90
CA ILE A 43 -3.11 14.88 1.04
C ILE A 43 -2.78 14.62 2.51
N LYS A 44 -2.53 15.69 3.28
CA LYS A 44 -2.22 15.55 4.72
C LYS A 44 -3.33 14.78 5.44
N ARG A 45 -4.59 15.13 5.19
CA ARG A 45 -5.74 14.42 5.78
C ARG A 45 -5.80 12.96 5.35
N ALA A 46 -5.49 12.64 4.10
CA ALA A 46 -5.53 11.27 3.58
C ALA A 46 -4.42 10.39 4.19
N VAL A 47 -3.24 10.96 4.43
CA VAL A 47 -2.07 10.25 4.99
C VAL A 47 -2.15 10.13 6.52
N ASP A 48 -2.41 11.23 7.23
CA ASP A 48 -2.28 11.28 8.70
C ASP A 48 -3.23 10.32 9.44
N VAL A 49 -4.37 9.98 8.83
CA VAL A 49 -5.35 9.06 9.44
C VAL A 49 -4.75 7.66 9.65
N HIS A 50 -3.82 7.25 8.79
CA HIS A 50 -3.25 5.90 8.77
C HIS A 50 -1.75 5.87 9.06
N ASN A 51 -1.11 7.03 9.15
CA ASN A 51 0.30 7.16 9.50
C ASN A 51 0.52 6.94 11.01
N LYS A 52 0.46 5.68 11.44
CA LYS A 52 0.57 5.28 12.85
C LYS A 52 1.80 4.42 13.08
N GLY A 53 2.40 4.56 14.25
CA GLY A 53 3.44 3.66 14.72
C GLY A 53 2.88 2.30 15.10
N ILE A 54 3.59 1.24 14.72
CA ILE A 54 3.24 -0.14 15.06
C ILE A 54 4.24 -0.63 16.11
N PRO A 55 3.79 -1.01 17.33
CA PRO A 55 4.69 -1.53 18.35
C PRO A 55 5.45 -2.76 17.86
N ARG A 56 6.75 -2.84 18.17
CA ARG A 56 7.61 -3.95 17.73
C ARG A 56 7.16 -5.32 18.24
N ASN A 57 6.49 -5.35 19.38
CA ASN A 57 5.91 -6.55 19.98
C ASN A 57 4.52 -6.91 19.44
N HIS A 58 3.97 -6.12 18.51
CA HIS A 58 2.70 -6.42 17.88
C HIS A 58 2.83 -7.68 16.99
N PRO A 59 1.84 -8.58 16.97
CA PRO A 59 1.85 -9.71 16.05
C PRO A 59 1.86 -9.27 14.59
N LEU A 60 2.15 -10.21 13.68
CA LEU A 60 2.02 -9.98 12.24
C LEU A 60 0.64 -9.43 11.89
N ILE A 61 0.60 -8.38 11.08
CA ILE A 61 -0.65 -7.72 10.68
C ILE A 61 -0.95 -8.14 9.26
N GLU A 62 -2.02 -8.92 9.09
CA GLU A 62 -2.49 -9.33 7.75
C GLU A 62 -3.05 -8.12 7.00
N VAL A 63 -2.57 -7.92 5.77
CA VAL A 63 -2.97 -6.83 4.89
C VAL A 63 -3.08 -7.32 3.45
N GLN A 64 -3.81 -6.59 2.62
CA GLN A 64 -3.89 -6.86 1.20
C GLN A 64 -2.67 -6.35 0.44
N SER A 65 -2.09 -5.24 0.90
CA SER A 65 -0.84 -4.65 0.41
C SER A 65 -0.27 -3.72 1.49
N ALA A 66 1.05 -3.60 1.52
CA ALA A 66 1.80 -2.67 2.33
C ALA A 66 3.24 -2.61 1.81
N PHE A 67 3.95 -1.54 2.11
CA PHE A 67 5.38 -1.42 1.90
C PHE A 67 5.99 -0.52 2.99
N GLY A 68 7.04 -0.99 3.64
CA GLY A 68 7.78 -0.20 4.63
C GLY A 68 9.26 -0.16 4.29
N GLY A 69 9.62 0.12 3.04
CA GLY A 69 11.03 0.19 2.59
C GLY A 69 11.70 -1.16 2.28
N ALA A 70 11.15 -2.28 2.77
CA ALA A 70 11.62 -3.62 2.40
C ALA A 70 10.50 -4.65 2.38
N ALA A 71 10.60 -5.66 1.51
CA ALA A 71 9.65 -6.76 1.44
C ALA A 71 10.32 -8.09 1.03
N ILE A 72 9.78 -9.18 1.55
CA ILE A 72 10.21 -10.55 1.28
C ILE A 72 9.04 -11.30 0.65
N TYR A 73 9.30 -11.91 -0.50
CA TYR A 73 8.35 -12.70 -1.27
C TYR A 73 8.91 -14.11 -1.48
N ALA A 74 8.03 -15.12 -1.50
CA ALA A 74 8.43 -16.45 -1.93
C ALA A 74 8.54 -16.45 -3.46
N ALA A 75 9.73 -16.79 -3.97
CA ALA A 75 10.06 -16.66 -5.40
C ALA A 75 9.09 -17.41 -6.32
N GLN A 76 8.54 -18.55 -5.89
CA GLN A 76 7.56 -19.34 -6.63
C GLN A 76 6.26 -18.61 -6.98
N TYR A 77 5.95 -17.50 -6.29
CA TYR A 77 4.77 -16.68 -6.56
C TYR A 77 5.07 -15.43 -7.40
N LEU A 78 6.35 -15.19 -7.71
CA LEU A 78 6.78 -14.11 -8.59
C LEU A 78 6.65 -14.58 -10.05
N SER A 79 5.66 -14.08 -10.77
CA SER A 79 5.49 -14.33 -12.21
C SER A 79 5.91 -13.10 -13.03
N LYS A 80 6.22 -13.32 -14.32
CA LYS A 80 6.52 -12.24 -15.27
C LYS A 80 5.33 -11.29 -15.50
N GLU A 81 4.12 -11.71 -15.14
CA GLU A 81 2.90 -10.91 -15.24
C GLU A 81 2.76 -9.91 -14.09
N CYS A 82 3.49 -10.10 -12.98
CA CYS A 82 3.53 -9.15 -11.88
C CYS A 82 4.49 -8.01 -12.16
N ALA A 83 4.07 -7.11 -13.06
CA ALA A 83 4.82 -5.90 -13.38
C ALA A 83 4.73 -4.88 -12.23
N TYR A 84 5.88 -4.30 -11.89
CA TYR A 84 5.98 -3.17 -10.97
C TYR A 84 5.77 -1.88 -11.75
N ASN A 85 4.53 -1.36 -11.76
CA ASN A 85 4.12 -0.24 -12.62
C ASN A 85 3.33 0.82 -11.83
N GLY A 86 3.85 2.05 -11.83
CA GLY A 86 3.23 3.23 -11.18
C GLY A 86 2.13 3.90 -11.99
N PHE A 87 1.79 3.38 -13.17
CA PHE A 87 0.74 3.94 -14.03
C PHE A 87 -0.33 2.91 -14.35
N MET A 88 -1.58 3.35 -14.37
CA MET A 88 -2.69 2.60 -14.93
C MET A 88 -2.70 2.75 -16.45
N ASP A 89 -2.71 1.61 -17.15
CA ASP A 89 -2.76 1.51 -18.62
C ASP A 89 -4.02 0.74 -19.06
N HIS A 90 -5.19 1.12 -18.53
CA HIS A 90 -6.44 0.48 -18.95
C HIS A 90 -7.64 1.41 -18.83
N GLY A 91 -8.50 1.35 -19.85
CA GLY A 91 -9.75 2.09 -19.91
C GLY A 91 -9.57 3.61 -19.77
N TRP A 92 -10.48 4.25 -19.03
CA TRP A 92 -10.48 5.69 -18.77
C TRP A 92 -9.32 6.18 -17.90
N TRP A 93 -8.53 5.27 -17.34
CA TRP A 93 -7.44 5.58 -16.39
C TRP A 93 -6.07 5.61 -17.05
N PHE A 94 -5.99 5.74 -18.37
CA PHE A 94 -4.73 5.78 -19.11
C PHE A 94 -3.77 6.86 -18.57
N ASN A 95 -2.54 6.44 -18.28
CA ASN A 95 -1.46 7.29 -17.76
C ASN A 95 -1.75 7.94 -16.40
N ARG A 96 -2.68 7.36 -15.62
CA ARG A 96 -2.96 7.82 -14.26
C ARG A 96 -2.05 7.14 -13.26
N GLU A 97 -1.47 7.93 -12.36
CA GLU A 97 -0.63 7.42 -11.27
C GLU A 97 -1.42 6.49 -10.33
N GLN A 98 -0.77 5.38 -9.96
CA GLN A 98 -1.18 4.43 -8.94
C GLN A 98 0.03 4.02 -8.10
N CYS A 99 -0.21 3.48 -6.90
CA CYS A 99 0.86 2.86 -6.14
C CYS A 99 1.21 1.51 -6.76
N GLU A 100 2.43 1.41 -7.25
CA GLU A 100 2.97 0.23 -7.90
C GLU A 100 3.10 -0.97 -6.94
N HIS A 101 3.31 -0.72 -5.64
CA HIS A 101 3.31 -1.78 -4.62
C HIS A 101 1.94 -2.45 -4.50
N VAL A 102 0.84 -1.72 -4.68
CA VAL A 102 -0.51 -2.27 -4.54
C VAL A 102 -0.80 -3.28 -5.64
N SER A 103 -0.62 -2.88 -6.89
CA SER A 103 -0.86 -3.75 -8.04
C SER A 103 0.09 -4.95 -8.03
N PHE A 104 1.37 -4.73 -7.71
CA PHE A 104 2.37 -5.78 -7.58
C PHE A 104 2.02 -6.80 -6.47
N ASN A 105 1.78 -6.34 -5.24
CA ASN A 105 1.45 -7.22 -4.11
C ASN A 105 0.17 -8.03 -4.37
N GLN A 106 -0.85 -7.41 -4.98
CA GLN A 106 -2.08 -8.11 -5.35
C GLN A 106 -1.85 -9.18 -6.41
N CYS A 107 -0.99 -8.91 -7.41
CA CYS A 107 -0.62 -9.90 -8.40
C CYS A 107 0.07 -11.12 -7.76
N VAL A 108 1.07 -10.88 -6.90
CA VAL A 108 1.79 -11.97 -6.20
C VAL A 108 0.83 -12.79 -5.32
N ARG A 109 -0.09 -12.14 -4.61
CA ARG A 109 -1.11 -12.82 -3.81
C ARG A 109 -2.06 -13.67 -4.67
N ARG A 110 -2.46 -13.17 -5.84
CA ARG A 110 -3.30 -13.91 -6.79
C ARG A 110 -2.58 -15.15 -7.31
N ASN A 111 -1.30 -15.03 -7.69
CA ASN A 111 -0.48 -16.17 -8.11
C ASN A 111 -0.34 -17.23 -7.01
N ALA A 112 -0.37 -16.81 -5.75
CA ALA A 112 -0.37 -17.69 -4.59
C ALA A 112 -1.76 -18.30 -4.27
N GLY A 113 -2.76 -18.17 -5.14
CA GLY A 113 -4.11 -18.68 -4.90
C GLY A 113 -4.86 -17.94 -3.79
N GLY A 114 -4.59 -16.65 -3.60
CA GLY A 114 -5.14 -15.86 -2.49
C GLY A 114 -4.23 -15.85 -1.25
N GLY A 115 -2.93 -16.00 -1.45
CA GLY A 115 -1.93 -16.01 -0.39
C GLY A 115 -2.00 -14.77 0.52
N LYS A 116 -1.52 -14.96 1.76
CA LYS A 116 -1.52 -13.91 2.77
C LYS A 116 -0.31 -12.99 2.61
N PHE A 117 -0.51 -11.72 2.91
CA PHE A 117 0.55 -10.73 2.97
C PHE A 117 0.48 -10.03 4.33
N PHE A 118 1.65 -9.72 4.89
CA PHE A 118 1.75 -9.26 6.27
C PHE A 118 2.70 -8.09 6.39
N ILE A 119 2.41 -7.15 7.28
CA ILE A 119 3.39 -6.25 7.88
C ILE A 119 4.02 -7.00 9.06
N ASN A 120 5.36 -7.02 9.13
CA ASN A 120 6.09 -7.60 10.24
C ASN A 120 6.67 -6.49 11.13
N PRO A 121 6.09 -6.21 12.31
CA PRO A 121 6.55 -5.14 13.21
C PRO A 121 7.97 -5.36 13.76
N GLN A 122 8.49 -6.58 13.73
CA GLN A 122 9.87 -6.90 14.17
C GLN A 122 10.91 -6.65 13.08
N PHE A 123 10.49 -6.62 11.81
CA PHE A 123 11.35 -6.30 10.67
C PHE A 123 11.23 -4.79 10.42
N GLN A 124 12.17 -3.99 10.92
CA GLN A 124 12.10 -2.53 10.86
C GLN A 124 13.11 -1.96 9.86
N THR A 125 12.66 -0.97 9.10
CA THR A 125 13.49 -0.07 8.29
C THR A 125 13.52 1.32 8.92
N VAL A 126 14.46 2.14 8.46
CA VAL A 126 14.64 3.53 8.92
C VAL A 126 13.52 4.46 8.48
#